data_AF-A0A1F7NSC9-F1
#
_entry.id   AF-A0A1F7NSC9-F1
#
_cell.length_a   1.000
_cell.length_b   1.000
_cell.length_c   1.000
_cell.angle_alpha   90.00
_cell.angle_beta   90.00
_cell.angle_gamma   90.00
#
_symmetry.space_group_name_H-M   'P 1'
#
loop_
_entity.id
_entity.type
_entity.pdbx_description
1 polymer ?
#
loop_
_entity_poly.entity_id
_entity_poly.type
_entity_poly.pdbx_seq_one_letter_code
_entity_poly.pdbx_strand_id
1 'polypeptide(L)'
;MLGRYREPVRVWTDPVGRALFRLRLRPNHLTILGLGVSFLAAAAFIAGHLRSAGVLLALAGLCDFFDGSLARASGQVTAFGAFLDSVIDRYSDLVVLLAIVVLFARMPHARGAVVAMAGLIGSMMVSYTKARAESIGVQCTVGMMERPERMICLIAGALLGLLEPALWILAILSNVTALQRIAFTRRAARAGALLPALALAAVLSAAGAAWAAPARALAPETVRAWAHAVEALQGGDPAPLVREFSREAARQSVIGDHLRLLLAEALATQGDLAAARAAALGVADRYRTSRLVPRALLLAATLDLRAG
;
A
#
# COMPACT_ATOMS: atom_id res chain seq x y z
N MET A 1 -15.18 -21.11 -7.36
CA MET A 1 -14.63 -21.99 -8.45
C MET A 1 -15.38 -21.81 -9.78
N LEU A 2 -16.58 -21.20 -9.78
CA LEU A 2 -17.35 -20.91 -11.00
C LEU A 2 -16.99 -19.58 -11.69
N GLY A 3 -16.25 -18.68 -11.04
CA GLY A 3 -15.82 -17.41 -11.64
C GLY A 3 -14.99 -17.54 -12.93
N ARG A 4 -14.35 -18.71 -13.15
CA ARG A 4 -13.57 -19.02 -14.36
C ARG A 4 -14.44 -19.36 -15.59
N TYR A 5 -15.72 -19.71 -15.37
CA TYR A 5 -16.70 -19.94 -16.42
C TYR A 5 -17.53 -18.68 -16.74
N ARG A 6 -17.13 -17.50 -16.26
CA ARG A 6 -17.78 -16.23 -16.64
C ARG A 6 -17.70 -15.95 -18.14
N GLU A 7 -16.66 -16.41 -18.86
CA GLU A 7 -16.51 -16.09 -20.30
C GLU A 7 -17.44 -16.86 -21.24
N PRO A 8 -17.65 -18.19 -21.11
CA PRO A 8 -18.58 -18.91 -21.99
C PRO A 8 -20.06 -18.54 -21.80
N VAL A 9 -20.48 -18.19 -20.56
CA VAL A 9 -21.87 -17.80 -20.27
C VAL A 9 -22.19 -16.38 -20.78
N ARG A 10 -21.17 -15.50 -20.92
CA ARG A 10 -21.32 -14.13 -21.46
C ARG A 10 -21.85 -14.09 -22.90
N VAL A 11 -21.50 -15.09 -23.72
CA VAL A 11 -21.93 -15.16 -25.13
C VAL A 11 -23.46 -15.33 -25.23
N TRP A 12 -24.09 -15.95 -24.24
CA TRP A 12 -25.55 -16.16 -24.19
C TRP A 12 -26.34 -15.02 -23.54
N THR A 13 -25.72 -14.17 -22.71
CA THR A 13 -26.42 -13.07 -22.04
C THR A 13 -26.56 -11.81 -22.88
N ASP A 14 -25.62 -11.57 -23.79
CA ASP A 14 -25.61 -10.40 -24.66
C ASP A 14 -26.83 -10.25 -25.59
N PRO A 15 -27.43 -11.31 -26.17
CA PRO A 15 -28.69 -11.16 -26.91
C PRO A 15 -29.88 -10.80 -26.00
N VAL A 16 -29.94 -11.35 -24.78
CA VAL A 16 -31.02 -11.06 -23.81
C VAL A 16 -30.89 -9.64 -23.27
N GLY A 17 -29.67 -9.19 -22.94
CA GLY A 17 -29.40 -7.81 -22.54
C GLY A 17 -29.79 -6.81 -23.62
N ARG A 18 -29.53 -7.12 -24.90
CA ARG A 18 -29.97 -6.31 -26.04
C ARG A 18 -31.49 -6.30 -26.23
N ALA A 19 -32.17 -7.42 -25.98
CA ALA A 19 -33.64 -7.49 -26.02
C ALA A 19 -34.29 -6.66 -24.90
N LEU A 20 -33.77 -6.75 -23.67
CA LEU A 20 -34.21 -5.95 -22.53
C LEU A 20 -33.95 -4.45 -22.73
N PHE A 21 -32.83 -4.09 -23.37
CA PHE A 21 -32.55 -2.70 -23.74
C PHE A 21 -33.59 -2.13 -24.72
N ARG A 22 -34.04 -2.94 -25.70
CA ARG A 22 -35.13 -2.53 -26.62
C ARG A 22 -36.46 -2.27 -25.90
N LEU A 23 -36.68 -2.89 -24.74
CA LEU A 23 -37.84 -2.66 -23.87
C LEU A 23 -37.71 -1.40 -22.99
N ARG A 24 -36.66 -0.58 -23.17
CA ARG A 24 -36.37 0.65 -22.39
C ARG A 24 -36.25 0.44 -20.88
N LEU A 25 -35.96 -0.78 -20.43
CA LEU A 25 -35.72 -1.08 -19.03
C LEU A 25 -34.35 -0.55 -18.61
N ARG A 26 -34.30 0.09 -17.43
CA ARG A 26 -33.05 0.53 -16.80
C ARG A 26 -32.50 -0.60 -15.92
N PRO A 27 -31.17 -0.78 -15.83
CA PRO A 27 -30.56 -1.81 -14.96
C PRO A 27 -31.08 -1.78 -13.52
N ASN A 28 -31.19 -0.58 -12.93
CA ASN A 28 -31.69 -0.42 -11.55
C ASN A 28 -33.12 -0.96 -11.34
N HIS A 29 -33.96 -1.00 -12.37
CA HIS A 29 -35.30 -1.58 -12.24
C HIS A 29 -35.23 -3.10 -12.05
N LEU A 30 -34.30 -3.78 -12.73
CA LEU A 30 -34.09 -5.21 -12.58
C LEU A 30 -33.51 -5.55 -11.20
N THR A 31 -32.57 -4.74 -10.70
CA THR A 31 -32.02 -4.89 -9.34
C THR A 31 -33.11 -4.74 -8.27
N ILE A 32 -34.00 -3.74 -8.39
CA ILE A 32 -35.13 -3.56 -7.46
C ILE A 32 -36.14 -4.70 -7.59
N LEU A 33 -36.43 -5.15 -8.81
CA LEU A 33 -37.31 -6.30 -9.04
C LEU A 33 -36.74 -7.57 -8.42
N GLY A 34 -35.45 -7.85 -8.60
CA GLY A 34 -34.75 -8.98 -7.99
C GLY A 34 -34.82 -8.96 -6.47
N LEU A 35 -34.68 -7.76 -5.86
CA LEU A 35 -34.91 -7.59 -4.43
C LEU A 35 -36.36 -7.92 -4.03
N GLY A 36 -37.34 -7.43 -4.78
CA GLY A 36 -38.76 -7.74 -4.57
C GLY A 36 -39.06 -9.24 -4.63
N VAL A 37 -38.50 -9.94 -5.62
CA VAL A 37 -38.61 -11.41 -5.74
C VAL A 37 -37.91 -12.11 -4.57
N SER A 38 -36.79 -11.57 -4.07
CA SER A 38 -36.11 -12.10 -2.88
C SER A 38 -36.98 -12.01 -1.61
N PHE A 39 -37.75 -10.92 -1.45
CA PHE A 39 -38.74 -10.81 -0.37
C PHE A 39 -39.87 -11.83 -0.51
N LEU A 40 -40.35 -12.08 -1.73
CA LEU A 40 -41.36 -13.13 -1.97
C LEU A 40 -40.80 -14.53 -1.65
N ALA A 41 -39.56 -14.81 -2.03
CA ALA A 41 -38.88 -16.06 -1.69
C ALA A 41 -38.75 -16.22 -0.17
N ALA A 42 -38.38 -15.16 0.54
CA ALA A 42 -38.30 -15.14 2.01
C ALA A 42 -39.67 -15.41 2.66
N ALA A 43 -40.75 -14.79 2.17
CA ALA A 43 -42.11 -15.06 2.64
C ALA A 43 -42.50 -16.53 2.42
N ALA A 44 -42.17 -17.10 1.26
CA ALA A 44 -42.42 -18.51 0.95
C ALA A 44 -41.63 -19.46 1.87
N PHE A 45 -40.37 -19.14 2.20
CA PHE A 45 -39.60 -19.89 3.19
C PHE A 45 -40.26 -19.86 4.58
N ILE A 46 -40.69 -18.68 5.04
CA ILE A 46 -41.36 -18.51 6.35
C ILE A 46 -42.67 -19.30 6.40
N ALA A 47 -43.40 -19.37 5.28
CA ALA A 47 -44.63 -20.15 5.14
C ALA A 47 -44.40 -21.67 5.00
N GLY A 48 -43.13 -22.12 4.90
CA GLY A 48 -42.78 -23.53 4.74
C GLY A 48 -42.91 -24.07 3.31
N HIS A 49 -43.20 -23.21 2.32
CA HIS A 49 -43.30 -23.60 0.91
C HIS A 49 -41.91 -23.67 0.24
N LEU A 50 -41.09 -24.65 0.65
CA LEU A 50 -39.68 -24.73 0.27
C LEU A 50 -39.44 -24.75 -1.24
N ARG A 51 -40.21 -25.53 -1.99
CA ARG A 51 -40.04 -25.63 -3.46
C ARG A 51 -40.36 -24.30 -4.15
N SER A 52 -41.46 -23.65 -3.76
CA SER A 52 -41.84 -22.34 -4.29
C SER A 52 -40.79 -21.28 -3.95
N ALA A 53 -40.26 -21.31 -2.72
CA ALA A 53 -39.18 -20.43 -2.30
C ALA A 53 -37.90 -20.66 -3.13
N GLY A 54 -37.55 -21.91 -3.42
CA GLY A 54 -36.43 -22.26 -4.29
C GLY A 54 -36.58 -21.75 -5.73
N VAL A 55 -37.78 -21.86 -6.31
CA VAL A 55 -38.08 -21.31 -7.65
C VAL A 55 -37.98 -19.78 -7.64
N LEU A 56 -38.57 -19.11 -6.65
CA LEU A 56 -38.49 -17.65 -6.51
C LEU A 56 -37.04 -17.19 -6.34
N LEU A 57 -36.23 -17.90 -5.55
CA LEU A 57 -34.81 -17.60 -5.38
C LEU A 57 -34.02 -17.77 -6.69
N ALA A 58 -34.35 -18.79 -7.50
CA ALA A 58 -33.78 -18.94 -8.83
C ALA A 58 -34.16 -17.79 -9.77
N LEU A 59 -35.40 -17.32 -9.71
CA LEU A 59 -35.87 -16.16 -10.48
C LEU A 59 -35.17 -14.85 -10.05
N ALA A 60 -34.98 -14.64 -8.75
CA ALA A 60 -34.22 -13.51 -8.23
C ALA A 60 -32.77 -13.54 -8.74
N GLY A 61 -32.11 -14.69 -8.65
CA GLY A 61 -30.75 -14.86 -9.15
C GLY A 61 -30.60 -14.67 -10.67
N LEU A 62 -31.64 -14.97 -11.45
CA LEU A 62 -31.68 -14.66 -12.88
C LEU A 62 -31.78 -13.15 -13.13
N CYS A 63 -32.56 -12.40 -12.33
CA CYS A 63 -32.65 -10.95 -12.45
C CYS A 63 -31.28 -10.28 -12.26
N ASP A 64 -30.54 -10.67 -11.22
CA ASP A 64 -29.18 -10.18 -10.93
C ASP A 64 -28.14 -10.65 -11.96
N PHE A 65 -28.42 -11.73 -12.69
CA PHE A 65 -27.54 -12.17 -13.77
C PHE A 65 -27.75 -11.31 -15.03
N PHE A 66 -28.99 -10.90 -15.27
CA PHE A 66 -29.36 -10.10 -16.43
C PHE A 66 -29.13 -8.60 -16.24
N ASP A 67 -29.21 -8.06 -15.03
CA ASP A 67 -29.04 -6.61 -14.79
C ASP A 67 -27.62 -6.12 -15.11
N GLY A 68 -26.58 -6.86 -14.72
CA GLY A 68 -25.19 -6.56 -15.03
C GLY A 68 -24.91 -6.73 -16.53
N SER A 69 -25.58 -7.67 -17.19
CA SER A 69 -25.50 -7.86 -18.63
C SER A 69 -26.21 -6.73 -19.40
N LEU A 70 -27.38 -6.29 -18.91
CA LEU A 70 -28.10 -5.13 -19.44
C LEU A 70 -27.30 -3.84 -19.25
N ALA A 71 -26.67 -3.63 -18.09
CA ALA A 71 -25.83 -2.45 -17.83
C ALA A 71 -24.66 -2.35 -18.82
N ARG A 72 -24.00 -3.47 -19.13
CA ARG A 72 -22.94 -3.53 -20.14
C ARG A 72 -23.48 -3.30 -21.55
N ALA A 73 -24.56 -3.99 -21.93
CA ALA A 73 -25.14 -3.89 -23.28
C ALA A 73 -25.75 -2.51 -23.57
N SER A 74 -26.21 -1.80 -22.54
CA SER A 74 -26.77 -0.44 -22.65
C SER A 74 -25.74 0.68 -22.49
N GLY A 75 -24.48 0.36 -22.19
CA GLY A 75 -23.44 1.35 -21.89
C GLY A 75 -23.65 2.15 -20.60
N GLN A 76 -24.59 1.74 -19.73
CA GLN A 76 -24.96 2.46 -18.50
C GLN A 76 -24.20 1.96 -17.27
N VAL A 77 -22.93 1.56 -17.44
CA VAL A 77 -22.09 1.13 -16.32
C VAL A 77 -21.66 2.35 -15.51
N THR A 78 -22.12 2.46 -14.26
CA THR A 78 -21.78 3.55 -13.35
C THR A 78 -21.19 3.03 -12.05
N ALA A 79 -20.31 3.79 -11.41
CA ALA A 79 -19.73 3.42 -10.12
C ALA A 79 -20.80 3.28 -9.03
N PHE A 80 -21.80 4.17 -9.03
CA PHE A 80 -22.93 4.08 -8.11
C PHE A 80 -23.80 2.84 -8.38
N GLY A 81 -24.03 2.48 -9.65
CA GLY A 81 -24.77 1.26 -10.00
C GLY A 81 -24.08 0.00 -9.49
N ALA A 82 -22.76 -0.12 -9.66
CA ALA A 82 -21.99 -1.24 -9.13
C ALA A 82 -21.99 -1.31 -7.59
N PHE A 83 -21.97 -0.15 -6.92
CA PHE A 83 -22.15 -0.06 -5.48
C PHE A 83 -23.56 -0.53 -5.06
N LEU A 84 -24.60 0.00 -5.71
CA LEU A 84 -25.99 -0.34 -5.41
C LEU A 84 -26.27 -1.82 -5.60
N ASP A 85 -25.83 -2.42 -6.71
CA ASP A 85 -25.88 -3.85 -6.99
C ASP A 85 -25.28 -4.67 -5.84
N SER A 86 -24.05 -4.33 -5.44
CA SER A 86 -23.36 -5.00 -4.31
C SER A 86 -24.08 -4.87 -2.96
N VAL A 87 -24.78 -3.75 -2.72
CA VAL A 87 -25.57 -3.53 -1.50
C VAL A 87 -26.87 -4.33 -1.54
N ILE A 88 -27.60 -4.26 -2.65
CA ILE A 88 -28.89 -4.94 -2.82
C ILE A 88 -28.71 -6.45 -2.77
N ASP A 89 -27.67 -6.98 -3.41
CA ASP A 89 -27.24 -8.37 -3.31
C ASP A 89 -27.12 -8.84 -1.85
N ARG A 90 -26.58 -7.97 -1.00
CA ARG A 90 -26.40 -8.27 0.41
C ARG A 90 -27.72 -8.32 1.15
N TYR A 91 -28.61 -7.37 0.89
CA TYR A 91 -29.93 -7.37 1.48
C TYR A 91 -30.73 -8.60 1.05
N SER A 92 -30.68 -8.97 -0.24
CA SER A 92 -31.32 -10.18 -0.77
C SER A 92 -30.82 -11.44 -0.06
N ASP A 93 -29.50 -11.65 0.02
CA ASP A 93 -28.89 -12.79 0.73
C ASP A 93 -29.33 -12.84 2.21
N LEU A 94 -29.30 -11.68 2.90
CA LEU A 94 -29.64 -11.57 4.32
C LEU A 94 -31.11 -11.85 4.60
N VAL A 95 -32.01 -11.28 3.81
CA VAL A 95 -33.46 -11.46 3.99
C VAL A 95 -33.86 -12.91 3.77
N VAL A 96 -33.30 -13.57 2.75
CA VAL A 96 -33.56 -14.99 2.47
C VAL A 96 -33.01 -15.87 3.60
N LEU A 97 -31.77 -15.66 4.04
CA LEU A 97 -31.19 -16.46 5.12
C LEU A 97 -31.89 -16.22 6.46
N LEU A 98 -32.31 -14.98 6.75
CA LEU A 98 -33.12 -14.65 7.93
C LEU A 98 -34.47 -15.38 7.91
N ALA A 99 -35.14 -15.42 6.76
CA ALA A 99 -36.39 -16.17 6.61
C ALA A 99 -36.20 -17.67 6.89
N ILE A 100 -35.08 -18.25 6.45
CA ILE A 100 -34.74 -19.65 6.74
C ILE A 100 -34.45 -19.84 8.24
N VAL A 101 -33.76 -18.90 8.90
CA VAL A 101 -33.59 -18.91 10.37
C VAL A 101 -34.94 -18.93 11.06
N VAL A 102 -35.88 -18.05 10.66
CA VAL A 102 -37.23 -17.97 11.22
C VAL A 102 -38.01 -19.27 10.99
N LEU A 103 -37.92 -19.86 9.80
CA LEU A 103 -38.55 -21.14 9.48
C LEU A 103 -38.08 -22.24 10.45
N PHE A 104 -36.77 -22.44 10.60
CA PHE A 104 -36.24 -23.48 11.49
C PHE A 104 -36.43 -23.15 12.98
N ALA A 105 -36.49 -21.88 13.36
CA ALA A 105 -36.75 -21.47 14.74
C ALA A 105 -38.19 -21.83 15.19
N ARG A 106 -39.12 -21.97 14.25
CA ARG A 106 -40.49 -22.45 14.51
C ARG A 106 -40.60 -23.97 14.56
N MET A 107 -39.55 -24.70 14.17
CA MET A 107 -39.52 -26.16 14.23
C MET A 107 -39.11 -26.63 15.64
N PRO A 108 -39.46 -27.86 16.04
CA PRO A 108 -39.13 -28.39 17.37
C PRO A 108 -37.63 -28.49 17.66
N HIS A 109 -36.77 -28.41 16.65
CA HIS A 109 -35.32 -28.59 16.79
C HIS A 109 -34.59 -27.34 16.28
N ALA A 110 -34.07 -26.52 17.20
CA ALA A 110 -33.43 -25.25 16.89
C ALA A 110 -32.09 -25.37 16.12
N ARG A 111 -31.57 -26.59 15.94
CA ARG A 111 -30.28 -26.84 15.25
C ARG A 111 -30.22 -26.21 13.86
N GLY A 112 -31.31 -26.31 13.08
CA GLY A 112 -31.36 -25.74 11.74
C GLY A 112 -31.28 -24.21 11.74
N ALA A 113 -31.85 -23.57 12.76
CA ALA A 113 -31.80 -22.11 12.92
C ALA A 113 -30.38 -21.64 13.26
N VAL A 114 -29.68 -22.37 14.14
CA VAL A 114 -28.27 -22.10 14.48
C VAL A 114 -27.36 -22.25 13.25
N VAL A 115 -27.55 -23.31 12.47
CA VAL A 115 -26.76 -23.55 11.25
C VAL A 115 -27.07 -22.49 10.18
N ALA A 116 -28.35 -22.12 10.00
CA ALA A 116 -28.74 -21.04 9.10
C ALA A 116 -28.11 -19.70 9.53
N MET A 117 -28.07 -19.40 10.82
CA MET A 117 -27.43 -18.20 11.36
C MET A 117 -25.91 -18.22 11.12
N ALA A 118 -25.25 -19.37 11.34
CA ALA A 118 -23.83 -19.53 11.00
C ALA A 118 -23.58 -19.33 9.49
N GLY A 119 -24.50 -19.78 8.64
CA GLY A 119 -24.51 -19.53 7.20
C GLY A 119 -24.66 -18.05 6.84
N LEU A 120 -25.55 -17.33 7.52
CA LEU A 120 -25.73 -15.89 7.40
C LEU A 120 -24.45 -15.12 7.76
N ILE A 121 -23.86 -15.44 8.91
CA ILE A 121 -22.57 -14.87 9.34
C ILE A 121 -21.49 -15.14 8.28
N GLY A 122 -21.38 -16.38 7.82
CA GLY A 122 -20.42 -16.76 6.79
C GLY A 122 -20.62 -15.98 5.49
N SER A 123 -21.84 -15.89 4.99
CA SER A 123 -22.20 -15.13 3.76
C SER A 123 -21.81 -13.65 3.88
N MET A 124 -22.08 -13.03 5.04
CA MET A 124 -21.68 -11.67 5.33
C MET A 124 -20.16 -11.50 5.35
N MET A 125 -19.47 -12.38 6.05
CA MET A 125 -18.01 -12.31 6.20
C MET A 125 -17.28 -12.56 4.88
N VAL A 126 -17.78 -13.45 4.01
CA VAL A 126 -17.18 -13.69 2.69
C VAL A 126 -17.11 -12.39 1.89
N SER A 127 -18.22 -11.68 1.71
CA SER A 127 -18.19 -10.48 0.86
C SER A 127 -17.67 -9.23 1.61
N TYR A 128 -17.75 -9.16 2.95
CA TYR A 128 -17.14 -8.07 3.72
C TYR A 128 -15.61 -8.15 3.72
N THR A 129 -15.04 -9.35 3.96
CA THR A 129 -13.57 -9.52 3.96
C THR A 129 -12.96 -9.21 2.59
N LYS A 130 -13.65 -9.56 1.49
CA LYS A 130 -13.25 -9.15 0.14
C LYS A 130 -13.30 -7.64 -0.04
N ALA A 131 -14.42 -6.98 0.25
CA ALA A 131 -14.53 -5.53 0.11
C ALA A 131 -13.52 -4.78 1.00
N ARG A 132 -13.24 -5.28 2.20
CA ARG A 132 -12.26 -4.69 3.11
C ARG A 132 -10.83 -4.86 2.62
N ALA A 133 -10.47 -6.04 2.10
CA ALA A 133 -9.19 -6.26 1.41
C ALA A 133 -9.06 -5.33 0.19
N GLU A 134 -10.14 -5.24 -0.59
CA GLU A 134 -10.47 -4.22 -1.61
C GLU A 134 -9.96 -2.83 -1.22
N SER A 135 -10.52 -2.33 -0.12
CA SER A 135 -10.30 -0.98 0.38
C SER A 135 -8.88 -0.66 0.88
N ILE A 136 -8.08 -1.69 1.19
CA ILE A 136 -6.68 -1.53 1.61
C ILE A 136 -5.69 -1.84 0.48
N GLY A 137 -6.17 -1.91 -0.77
CA GLY A 137 -5.34 -2.13 -1.95
C GLY A 137 -4.96 -3.59 -2.20
N VAL A 138 -5.58 -4.56 -1.52
CA VAL A 138 -5.32 -5.98 -1.71
C VAL A 138 -6.41 -6.60 -2.57
N GLN A 139 -6.08 -6.97 -3.81
CA GLN A 139 -7.00 -7.69 -4.69
C GLN A 139 -7.25 -9.12 -4.19
N CYS A 140 -8.39 -9.35 -3.54
CA CYS A 140 -8.73 -10.63 -2.96
C CYS A 140 -9.45 -11.53 -3.99
N THR A 141 -8.69 -12.41 -4.65
CA THR A 141 -9.19 -13.32 -5.71
C THR A 141 -9.47 -14.74 -5.22
N VAL A 142 -9.27 -15.02 -3.93
CA VAL A 142 -9.45 -16.35 -3.35
C VAL A 142 -10.85 -16.56 -2.79
N GLY A 143 -11.31 -17.82 -2.82
CA GLY A 143 -12.51 -18.25 -2.11
C GLY A 143 -13.19 -19.46 -2.76
N MET A 144 -13.69 -20.37 -1.91
CA MET A 144 -14.36 -21.59 -2.38
C MET A 144 -15.85 -21.36 -2.61
N MET A 145 -16.49 -20.62 -1.71
CA MET A 145 -17.93 -20.36 -1.69
C MET A 145 -18.22 -18.88 -1.98
N GLU A 146 -18.30 -18.51 -3.26
CA GLU A 146 -18.74 -17.18 -3.67
C GLU A 146 -20.28 -17.12 -3.77
N ARG A 147 -20.82 -15.95 -4.14
CA ARG A 147 -22.27 -15.72 -4.16
C ARG A 147 -23.03 -16.71 -5.06
N PRO A 148 -22.59 -16.99 -6.31
CA PRO A 148 -23.29 -17.95 -7.17
C PRO A 148 -23.33 -19.35 -6.55
N GLU A 149 -22.23 -19.83 -5.97
CA GLU A 149 -22.17 -21.13 -5.30
C GLU A 149 -23.15 -21.20 -4.12
N ARG A 150 -23.27 -20.14 -3.31
CA ARG A 150 -24.25 -20.07 -2.21
C ARG A 150 -25.68 -20.14 -2.72
N MET A 151 -26.00 -19.37 -3.76
CA MET A 151 -27.34 -19.30 -4.32
C MET A 151 -27.74 -20.65 -4.91
N ILE A 152 -26.86 -21.30 -5.67
CA ILE A 152 -27.08 -22.66 -6.19
C ILE A 152 -27.31 -23.66 -5.04
N CYS A 153 -26.51 -23.59 -3.98
CA CYS A 153 -26.65 -24.47 -2.82
C CYS A 153 -28.02 -24.32 -2.15
N LEU A 154 -28.48 -23.08 -1.92
CA LEU A 154 -29.79 -22.81 -1.32
C LEU A 154 -30.95 -23.22 -2.24
N ILE A 155 -30.86 -22.93 -3.54
CA ILE A 155 -31.86 -23.34 -4.54
C ILE A 155 -31.98 -24.86 -4.59
N ALA A 156 -30.85 -25.57 -4.73
CA ALA A 156 -30.85 -27.03 -4.77
C ALA A 156 -31.38 -27.64 -3.46
N GLY A 157 -30.96 -27.12 -2.31
CA GLY A 157 -31.47 -27.54 -1.00
C GLY A 157 -32.98 -27.36 -0.87
N ALA A 158 -33.51 -26.22 -1.33
CA ALA A 158 -34.93 -25.92 -1.28
C ALA A 158 -35.77 -26.79 -2.23
N LEU A 159 -35.31 -26.99 -3.47
CA LEU A 159 -36.03 -27.77 -4.48
C LEU A 159 -36.04 -29.28 -4.18
N LEU A 160 -34.91 -29.81 -3.71
CA LEU A 160 -34.75 -31.23 -3.39
C LEU A 160 -35.26 -31.61 -1.99
N GLY A 161 -35.69 -30.64 -1.19
CA GLY A 161 -36.08 -30.87 0.21
C GLY A 161 -34.89 -31.18 1.12
N LEU A 162 -33.67 -30.85 0.70
CA LEU A 162 -32.41 -31.06 1.42
C LEU A 162 -31.87 -29.73 2.00
N LEU A 163 -32.76 -28.88 2.49
CA LEU A 163 -32.41 -27.53 2.93
C LEU A 163 -31.44 -27.56 4.13
N GLU A 164 -31.67 -28.42 5.12
CA GLU A 164 -30.78 -28.51 6.29
C GLU A 164 -29.34 -28.94 5.91
N PRO A 165 -29.12 -30.02 5.12
CA PRO A 165 -27.78 -30.33 4.58
C PRO A 165 -27.16 -29.19 3.77
N ALA A 166 -27.93 -28.49 2.94
CA ALA A 166 -27.45 -27.34 2.19
C ALA A 166 -26.97 -26.21 3.10
N LEU A 167 -27.67 -25.95 4.21
CA LEU A 167 -27.26 -24.96 5.20
C LEU A 167 -25.95 -25.35 5.90
N TRP A 168 -25.72 -26.63 6.18
CA TRP A 168 -24.44 -27.09 6.73
C TRP A 168 -23.28 -26.83 5.77
N ILE A 169 -23.46 -27.20 4.50
CA ILE A 169 -22.47 -26.94 3.44
C ILE A 169 -22.19 -25.44 3.35
N LEU A 170 -23.25 -24.63 3.30
CA LEU A 170 -23.15 -23.18 3.21
C LEU A 170 -22.45 -22.56 4.42
N ALA A 171 -22.81 -22.98 5.64
CA ALA A 171 -22.21 -22.49 6.88
C ALA A 171 -20.73 -22.81 6.96
N ILE A 172 -20.33 -24.06 6.71
CA ILE A 172 -18.92 -24.47 6.79
C ILE A 172 -18.12 -23.78 5.69
N LEU A 173 -18.53 -23.91 4.43
CA LEU A 173 -17.72 -23.42 3.31
C LEU A 173 -17.64 -21.89 3.26
N SER A 174 -18.70 -21.17 3.66
CA SER A 174 -18.65 -19.71 3.71
C SER A 174 -17.72 -19.22 4.82
N ASN A 175 -17.79 -19.79 6.03
CA ASN A 175 -16.90 -19.39 7.12
C ASN A 175 -15.43 -19.76 6.83
N VAL A 176 -15.17 -20.95 6.28
CA VAL A 176 -13.82 -21.31 5.84
C VAL A 176 -13.33 -20.36 4.74
N THR A 177 -14.19 -19.99 3.78
CA THR A 177 -13.84 -19.01 2.73
C THR A 177 -13.48 -17.65 3.34
N ALA A 178 -14.22 -17.17 4.34
CA ALA A 178 -13.90 -15.93 5.04
C ALA A 178 -12.51 -16.00 5.72
N LEU A 179 -12.21 -17.11 6.41
CA LEU A 179 -10.90 -17.33 7.03
C LEU A 179 -9.77 -17.40 5.99
N GLN A 180 -10.01 -18.06 4.85
CA GLN A 180 -9.06 -18.08 3.72
C GLN A 180 -8.75 -16.68 3.21
N ARG A 181 -9.78 -15.83 3.05
CA ARG A 181 -9.62 -14.43 2.62
C ARG A 181 -8.82 -13.61 3.63
N ILE A 182 -9.06 -13.80 4.93
CA ILE A 182 -8.28 -13.14 6.00
C ILE A 182 -6.81 -13.57 5.95
N ALA A 183 -6.55 -14.88 5.88
CA ALA A 183 -5.19 -15.41 5.82
C ALA A 183 -4.44 -15.01 4.54
N PHE A 184 -5.14 -14.93 3.41
CA PHE A 184 -4.60 -14.41 2.15
C PHE A 184 -4.24 -12.93 2.29
N THR A 185 -5.16 -12.11 2.80
CA THR A 185 -4.96 -10.65 2.96
C THR A 185 -3.80 -10.36 3.90
N ARG A 186 -3.66 -11.10 5.01
CA ARG A 186 -2.51 -10.99 5.92
C ARG A 186 -1.18 -11.26 5.22
N ARG A 187 -1.11 -12.29 4.37
CA ARG A 187 0.10 -12.64 3.61
C ARG A 187 0.43 -11.56 2.58
N ALA A 188 -0.57 -11.11 1.83
CA ALA A 188 -0.41 -10.05 0.83
C ALA A 188 0.06 -8.72 1.46
N ALA A 189 -0.55 -8.31 2.58
CA ALA A 189 -0.17 -7.09 3.28
C ALA A 189 1.28 -7.13 3.82
N ARG A 190 1.74 -8.29 4.32
CA ARG A 190 3.12 -8.46 4.76
C ARG A 190 4.11 -8.43 3.60
N ALA A 191 3.81 -9.09 2.48
CA ALA A 191 4.66 -9.06 1.30
C ALA A 191 4.82 -7.62 0.76
N GLY A 192 3.73 -6.84 0.74
CA GLY A 192 3.76 -5.43 0.34
C GLY A 192 4.62 -4.53 1.24
N ALA A 193 4.75 -4.85 2.53
CA ALA A 193 5.61 -4.12 3.46
C ALA A 193 7.10 -4.46 3.35
N LEU A 194 7.44 -5.69 2.90
CA LEU A 194 8.82 -6.14 2.77
C LEU A 194 9.55 -5.52 1.56
N LEU A 195 8.85 -5.30 0.45
CA LEU A 195 9.43 -4.72 -0.76
C LEU A 195 10.04 -3.31 -0.55
N PRO A 196 9.34 -2.33 0.04
CA PRO A 196 9.93 -1.01 0.31
C PRO A 196 11.04 -1.07 1.37
N ALA A 197 10.96 -1.97 2.36
CA ALA A 197 12.01 -2.15 3.36
C ALA A 197 13.31 -2.68 2.74
N LEU A 198 13.20 -3.67 1.83
CA LEU A 198 14.34 -4.21 1.09
C LEU A 198 14.91 -3.19 0.09
N ALA A 199 14.06 -2.43 -0.60
CA ALA A 199 14.51 -1.36 -1.50
C ALA A 199 15.26 -0.26 -0.74
N LEU A 200 14.74 0.16 0.43
CA LEU A 200 15.41 1.13 1.29
C LEU A 200 16.76 0.58 1.81
N ALA A 201 16.80 -0.68 2.26
CA ALA A 201 18.03 -1.32 2.68
C ALA A 201 19.07 -1.40 1.55
N ALA A 202 18.64 -1.69 0.32
CA ALA A 202 19.51 -1.72 -0.85
C ALA A 202 20.05 -0.33 -1.20
N VAL A 203 19.21 0.71 -1.17
CA VAL A 203 19.62 2.11 -1.40
C VAL A 203 20.61 2.57 -0.33
N LEU A 204 20.34 2.30 0.95
CA LEU A 204 21.25 2.64 2.06
C LEU A 204 22.59 1.89 1.95
N SER A 205 22.56 0.62 1.53
CA SER A 205 23.78 -0.18 1.32
C SER A 205 24.62 0.35 0.15
N ALA A 206 23.97 0.71 -0.96
CA ALA A 206 24.63 1.31 -2.12
C ALA A 206 25.22 2.70 -1.80
N ALA A 207 24.50 3.51 -1.01
CA ALA A 207 25.00 4.80 -0.55
C ALA A 207 26.20 4.67 0.40
N GLY A 208 26.20 3.67 1.29
CA GLY A 208 27.33 3.35 2.17
C GLY A 208 28.59 2.92 1.39
N ALA A 209 28.42 2.14 0.31
CA ALA A 209 29.53 1.74 -0.54
C ALA A 209 30.13 2.91 -1.35
N ALA A 210 29.31 3.89 -1.76
CA ALA A 210 29.78 5.07 -2.49
C ALA A 210 30.56 6.07 -1.63
N TRP A 211 30.35 6.08 -0.31
CA TRP A 211 31.13 6.91 0.63
C TRP A 211 32.45 6.28 1.08
N ALA A 212 32.68 5.00 0.76
CA ALA A 212 33.92 4.28 1.05
C ALA A 212 34.99 4.45 -0.04
N ALA A 213 35.07 5.64 -0.67
CA ALA A 213 36.29 6.01 -1.39
C ALA A 213 37.41 6.22 -0.34
N PRO A 214 38.58 5.56 -0.45
CA PRO A 214 39.62 5.71 0.55
C PRO A 214 40.09 7.16 0.55
N ALA A 215 39.76 7.91 1.61
CA ALA A 215 40.46 9.15 1.91
C ALA A 215 41.96 8.80 1.94
N ARG A 216 42.77 9.43 1.08
CA ARG A 216 44.22 9.26 1.10
C ARG A 216 44.70 9.57 2.52
N ALA A 217 44.99 8.52 3.29
CA ALA A 217 45.49 8.67 4.64
C ALA A 217 46.80 9.46 4.58
N LEU A 218 46.89 10.54 5.35
CA LEU A 218 48.13 11.30 5.48
C LEU A 218 49.20 10.40 6.09
N ALA A 219 50.41 10.41 5.53
CA ALA A 219 51.51 9.63 6.08
C ALA A 219 51.77 10.07 7.54
N PRO A 220 52.01 9.14 8.49
CA PRO A 220 52.22 9.47 9.91
C PRO A 220 53.34 10.49 10.15
N GLU A 221 54.34 10.50 9.28
CA GLU A 221 55.45 11.47 9.31
C GLU A 221 54.99 12.90 9.01
N THR A 222 54.09 13.07 8.04
CA THR A 222 53.52 14.39 7.71
C THR A 222 52.70 14.94 8.86
N VAL A 223 51.91 14.10 9.52
CA VAL A 223 51.10 14.50 10.69
C VAL A 223 52.02 14.95 11.83
N ARG A 224 53.12 14.22 12.10
CA ARG A 224 54.11 14.61 13.11
C ARG A 224 54.82 15.92 12.78
N ALA A 225 55.21 16.11 11.52
CA ALA A 225 55.84 17.35 11.07
C ALA A 225 54.91 18.57 11.25
N TRP A 226 53.62 18.41 10.96
CA TRP A 226 52.63 19.47 11.16
C TRP A 226 52.37 19.76 12.64
N ALA A 227 52.31 18.73 13.48
CA ALA A 227 52.15 18.91 14.93
C ALA A 227 53.31 19.73 15.51
N HIS A 228 54.56 19.38 15.19
CA HIS A 228 55.73 20.14 15.63
C HIS A 228 55.75 21.57 15.09
N ALA A 229 55.27 21.79 13.87
CA ALA A 229 55.19 23.13 13.31
C ALA A 229 54.16 24.02 14.03
N VAL A 230 53.04 23.44 14.47
CA VAL A 230 52.04 24.15 15.30
C VAL A 230 52.56 24.40 16.72
N GLU A 231 53.26 23.44 17.32
CA GLU A 231 53.93 23.62 18.62
C GLU A 231 54.96 24.76 18.58
N ALA A 232 55.75 24.84 17.50
CA ALA A 232 56.72 25.92 17.31
C ALA A 232 56.02 27.30 17.20
N LEU A 233 54.89 27.38 16.48
CA LEU A 233 54.10 28.60 16.40
C LEU A 233 53.57 29.03 17.79
N GLN A 234 53.12 28.07 18.62
CA GLN A 234 52.71 28.35 20.00
C GLN A 234 53.88 28.83 20.87
N GLY A 235 55.09 28.33 20.61
CA GLY A 235 56.34 28.81 21.20
C GLY A 235 56.85 30.15 20.67
N GLY A 236 56.16 30.77 19.71
CA GLY A 236 56.50 32.07 19.13
C GLY A 236 57.37 32.02 17.88
N ASP A 237 57.70 30.84 17.34
CA ASP A 237 58.44 30.67 16.09
C ASP A 237 57.50 30.27 14.92
N PRO A 238 57.12 31.20 14.04
CA PRO A 238 56.26 30.90 12.89
C PRO A 238 56.97 30.20 11.72
N ALA A 239 58.30 30.16 11.68
CA ALA A 239 59.05 29.70 10.51
C ALA A 239 58.83 28.23 10.14
N PRO A 240 58.77 27.27 11.09
CA PRO A 240 58.46 25.87 10.79
C PRO A 240 57.08 25.69 10.15
N LEU A 241 56.08 26.47 10.60
CA LEU A 241 54.72 26.40 10.08
C LEU A 241 54.62 26.94 8.66
N VAL A 242 55.23 28.08 8.38
CA VAL A 242 55.27 28.63 7.02
C VAL A 242 55.93 27.64 6.06
N ARG A 243 57.03 26.99 6.45
CA ARG A 243 57.74 26.00 5.63
C ARG A 243 56.89 24.77 5.33
N GLU A 244 56.24 24.19 6.33
CA GLU A 244 55.47 22.95 6.14
C GLU A 244 54.12 23.20 5.45
N PHE A 245 53.42 24.28 5.79
CA PHE A 245 52.06 24.53 5.28
C PHE A 245 52.05 25.21 3.90
N SER A 246 53.20 25.72 3.44
CA SER A 246 53.36 26.17 2.06
C SER A 246 53.50 25.03 1.05
N ARG A 247 53.78 23.80 1.50
CA ARG A 247 53.95 22.62 0.63
C ARG A 247 52.63 22.17 0.03
N GLU A 248 52.71 21.56 -1.16
CA GLU A 248 51.53 21.07 -1.89
C GLU A 248 50.75 20.01 -1.09
N ALA A 249 51.46 19.19 -0.31
CA ALA A 249 50.85 18.19 0.58
C ALA A 249 49.89 18.80 1.61
N ALA A 250 50.21 19.98 2.15
CA ALA A 250 49.31 20.71 3.07
C ALA A 250 48.15 21.35 2.32
N ARG A 251 48.40 21.89 1.12
CA ARG A 251 47.38 22.56 0.29
C ARG A 251 46.30 21.62 -0.25
N GLN A 252 46.61 20.35 -0.44
CA GLN A 252 45.71 19.31 -0.94
C GLN A 252 45.11 18.43 0.16
N SER A 253 45.40 18.75 1.43
CA SER A 253 44.89 18.01 2.58
C SER A 253 43.38 18.16 2.75
N VAL A 254 42.75 17.15 3.35
CA VAL A 254 41.32 17.17 3.75
C VAL A 254 41.03 18.31 4.73
N ILE A 255 42.03 18.69 5.54
CA ILE A 255 41.97 19.82 6.49
C ILE A 255 42.63 21.10 5.94
N GLY A 256 42.77 21.22 4.62
CA GLY A 256 43.52 22.30 3.98
C GLY A 256 42.95 23.71 4.23
N ASP A 257 41.68 23.84 4.62
CA ASP A 257 41.09 25.10 5.06
C ASP A 257 41.69 25.59 6.39
N HIS A 258 41.85 24.72 7.38
CA HIS A 258 42.48 25.01 8.66
C HIS A 258 43.96 25.35 8.51
N LEU A 259 44.68 24.57 7.70
CA LEU A 259 46.11 24.79 7.47
C LEU A 259 46.38 26.13 6.80
N ARG A 260 45.54 26.54 5.83
CA ARG A 260 45.67 27.85 5.17
C ARG A 260 45.36 29.02 6.09
N LEU A 261 44.39 28.87 6.99
CA LEU A 261 44.10 29.92 7.97
C LEU A 261 45.27 30.09 8.95
N LEU A 262 45.84 28.99 9.45
CA LEU A 262 47.03 29.02 10.31
C LEU A 262 48.26 29.58 9.58
N LEU A 263 48.43 29.24 8.29
CA LEU A 263 49.48 29.80 7.45
C LEU A 263 49.31 31.32 7.31
N ALA A 264 48.09 31.81 7.12
CA ALA A 264 47.80 33.24 7.05
C ALA A 264 48.17 33.95 8.37
N GLU A 265 47.81 33.37 9.51
CA GLU A 265 48.16 33.92 10.83
C GLU A 265 49.69 33.93 11.07
N ALA A 266 50.41 32.88 10.67
CA ALA A 266 51.86 32.81 10.81
C ALA A 266 52.62 33.74 9.85
N LEU A 267 52.13 33.96 8.63
CA LEU A 267 52.71 34.93 7.71
C LEU A 267 52.49 36.36 8.22
N ALA A 268 51.33 36.63 8.84
CA ALA A 268 51.04 37.91 9.44
C ALA A 268 51.97 38.22 10.63
N THR A 269 52.32 37.22 11.45
CA THR A 269 53.29 37.40 12.55
C THR A 269 54.72 37.60 12.06
N GLN A 270 55.07 37.10 10.87
CA GLN A 270 56.36 37.39 10.21
C GLN A 270 56.40 38.76 9.49
N GLY A 271 55.28 39.49 9.43
CA GLY A 271 55.19 40.78 8.76
C GLY A 271 54.93 40.71 7.25
N ASP A 272 54.75 39.51 6.67
CA ASP A 272 54.36 39.36 5.26
C ASP A 272 52.83 39.47 5.09
N LEU A 273 52.34 40.71 5.19
CA LEU A 273 50.90 41.01 5.15
C LEU A 273 50.26 40.63 3.81
N ALA A 274 51.01 40.75 2.70
CA ALA A 274 50.52 40.42 1.37
C ALA A 274 50.31 38.91 1.21
N ALA A 275 51.29 38.09 1.61
CA ALA A 275 51.14 36.63 1.56
C ALA A 275 50.10 36.12 2.57
N ALA A 276 50.04 36.74 3.75
CA ALA A 276 49.03 36.43 4.76
C ALA A 276 47.60 36.66 4.24
N ARG A 277 47.36 37.81 3.59
CA ARG A 277 46.07 38.15 2.98
C ARG A 277 45.71 37.17 1.86
N ALA A 278 46.67 36.83 1.00
CA ALA A 278 46.46 35.87 -0.08
C ALA A 278 46.10 34.46 0.45
N ALA A 279 46.79 34.00 1.51
CA ALA A 279 46.48 32.72 2.16
C ALA A 279 45.07 32.71 2.78
N ALA A 280 44.66 33.81 3.42
CA ALA A 280 43.33 33.95 4.00
C ALA A 280 42.21 33.95 2.93
N LEU A 281 42.36 34.72 1.84
CA LEU A 281 41.41 34.71 0.73
C LEU A 281 41.32 33.33 0.05
N GLY A 282 42.45 32.63 -0.04
CA GLY A 282 42.52 31.27 -0.58
C GLY A 282 41.69 30.23 0.18
N VAL A 283 41.25 30.50 1.42
CA VAL A 283 40.27 29.67 2.14
C VAL A 283 38.88 29.82 1.51
N ALA A 284 38.45 31.07 1.28
CA ALA A 284 37.15 31.37 0.68
C ALA A 284 37.07 30.86 -0.77
N ASP A 285 38.14 31.02 -1.54
CA ASP A 285 38.17 30.63 -2.96
C ASP A 285 38.04 29.12 -3.17
N ARG A 286 38.72 28.33 -2.34
CA ARG A 286 38.79 26.86 -2.53
C ARG A 286 37.84 26.08 -1.63
N TYR A 287 37.45 26.62 -0.48
CA TYR A 287 36.61 25.93 0.51
C TYR A 287 35.35 26.75 0.82
N ARG A 288 34.57 27.09 -0.21
CA ARG A 288 33.39 27.96 -0.11
C ARG A 288 32.37 27.53 0.95
N THR A 289 32.28 26.23 1.25
CA THR A 289 31.36 25.67 2.26
C THR A 289 31.98 25.50 3.64
N SER A 290 33.26 25.87 3.83
CA SER A 290 33.93 25.77 5.12
C SER A 290 33.37 26.79 6.12
N ARG A 291 33.22 26.35 7.38
CA ARG A 291 32.83 27.23 8.49
C ARG A 291 33.89 28.29 8.83
N LEU A 292 35.12 28.13 8.30
CA LEU A 292 36.22 29.07 8.51
C LEU A 292 36.20 30.26 7.54
N VAL A 293 35.39 30.22 6.48
CA VAL A 293 35.33 31.29 5.47
C VAL A 293 35.05 32.68 6.08
N PRO A 294 34.07 32.86 7.00
CA PRO A 294 33.85 34.17 7.61
C PRO A 294 35.06 34.71 8.37
N ARG A 295 35.76 33.83 9.12
CA ARG A 295 36.96 34.20 9.88
C ARG A 295 38.13 34.54 8.95
N ALA A 296 38.30 33.78 7.87
CA ALA A 296 39.34 34.03 6.88
C ALA A 296 39.13 35.34 6.12
N LEU A 297 37.88 35.66 5.73
CA LEU A 297 37.54 36.94 5.10
C LEU A 297 37.75 38.12 6.06
N LEU A 298 37.39 37.96 7.33
CA LEU A 298 37.63 38.98 8.36
C LEU A 298 39.14 39.21 8.56
N LEU A 299 39.95 38.14 8.61
CA LEU A 299 41.41 38.24 8.68
C LEU A 299 41.99 38.92 7.44
N ALA A 300 41.52 38.59 6.24
CA ALA A 300 41.97 39.24 5.01
C ALA A 300 41.67 40.76 5.03
N ALA A 301 40.47 41.15 5.49
CA ALA A 301 40.08 42.55 5.63
C ALA A 301 40.92 43.30 6.67
N THR A 302 41.23 42.68 7.81
CA THR A 302 42.08 43.33 8.84
C THR A 302 43.53 43.46 8.39
N LEU A 303 44.05 42.51 7.61
CA LEU A 303 45.39 42.61 7.01
C LEU A 303 45.46 43.69 5.93
N ASP A 304 44.39 43.86 5.13
CA ASP A 304 44.28 44.95 4.14
C ASP A 304 44.38 46.33 4.81
N LEU A 305 43.67 46.51 5.92
CA LEU A 305 43.70 47.74 6.74
C LEU A 305 45.03 48.00 7.46
N ARG A 306 45.93 46.99 7.54
CA ARG A 306 47.27 47.14 8.13
C ARG A 306 48.35 47.41 7.08
N ALA A 307 48.06 47.10 5.81
CA ALA A 307 48.99 47.26 4.70
C ALA A 307 48.87 48.63 4.00
N GLY A 308 47.85 49.42 4.32
CA GLY A 308 47.64 50.81 3.92
C GLY A 308 47.07 51.64 5.08
#